data_AF-A0A2E3NPH4-F1
#
_entry.id   AF-A0A2E3NPH4-F1
#
_cell.length_a   1.000
_cell.length_b   1.000
_cell.length_c   1.000
_cell.angle_alpha   90.00
_cell.angle_beta   90.00
_cell.angle_gamma   90.00
#
_symmetry.space_group_name_H-M   'P 1'
#
loop_
_entity.id
_entity.type
_entity.pdbx_description
1 polymer ?
#
loop_
_entity_poly.entity_id
_entity_poly.type
_entity_poly.pdbx_seq_one_letter_code
_entity_poly.pdbx_strand_id
1 'polypeptide(L)'
;MPSTGTSIWQNNLQLSGDNKGYAGYRFEQDFTDMNPDFLAGFMQADEGDASPNLFIVDLSEAELRNLDSDGFQHRAGGRTEAENALIAGYKQYRRARDLYDAAEKPLVGGVGHRSILVDFSSVQVDAPRDYPAALQPDDGVYAACTSALGVSFAGGAEDGRGPTAEGQTCADVTDLNAIVELIEENFAAGSAGAIPPGLIVPVGCNNPAFDLLGYACHAEKPIIFPLGLPSPFLPTQSLEPQTVQLQVITIGNLAIVAVPWEVTTMSGRRIRTAVLDTLDDAGIDYAVISGLSNGFVHYLTTREEYSQQYYEGASTVFGPWSQEALTQELERIALQLRNGEPASSPYADPAFRSQLTLMRNPMLAADGTPAGAFGDVTTPPDLQYQLGDERIEIVVEFAAGHPRNDMRLDASLLYVERQQTDGSWTTIRTDADWFTRFEYVAAALPTGENHARVTWIVEPETEPGIYRIRHAGASGAGPYEGITDVFELLPCDDA
;
A
#
# COMPACT_ATOMS: atom_id res chain seq x y z
N MET A 1 -6.51 -6.65 -14.53
CA MET A 1 -5.04 -6.50 -14.48
C MET A 1 -4.65 -6.28 -13.02
N PRO A 2 -3.40 -6.51 -12.62
CA PRO A 2 -2.89 -6.02 -11.34
C PRO A 2 -3.16 -4.52 -11.19
N SER A 3 -3.28 -4.03 -9.96
CA SER A 3 -3.58 -2.62 -9.65
C SER A 3 -3.14 -2.33 -8.22
N THR A 4 -2.49 -1.20 -8.02
CA THR A 4 -2.09 -0.65 -6.71
C THR A 4 -3.31 -0.28 -5.86
N GLY A 5 -3.12 -0.26 -4.54
CA GLY A 5 -4.10 0.21 -3.55
C GLY A 5 -3.97 1.71 -3.27
N THR A 6 -4.07 2.54 -4.31
CA THR A 6 -3.83 4.00 -4.27
C THR A 6 -5.01 4.81 -4.81
N SER A 7 -6.24 4.30 -4.63
CA SER A 7 -7.45 5.05 -5.00
C SER A 7 -7.75 6.19 -4.02
N ILE A 8 -7.37 6.01 -2.76
CA ILE A 8 -7.34 7.02 -1.71
C ILE A 8 -5.99 7.74 -1.78
N TRP A 9 -6.02 9.07 -1.73
CA TRP A 9 -4.85 9.87 -2.09
C TRP A 9 -4.07 10.37 -0.88
N GLN A 10 -2.88 10.90 -1.11
CA GLN A 10 -1.81 11.06 -0.10
C GLN A 10 -2.10 11.96 1.12
N ASN A 11 -3.16 12.78 1.11
CA ASN A 11 -3.52 13.64 2.25
C ASN A 11 -4.64 13.06 3.14
N ASN A 12 -5.14 11.86 2.80
CA ASN A 12 -6.12 11.16 3.62
C ASN A 12 -5.53 10.83 5.01
N LEU A 13 -6.33 11.07 6.04
CA LEU A 13 -5.96 10.82 7.45
C LEU A 13 -6.72 9.63 8.04
N GLN A 14 -7.60 8.98 7.27
CA GLN A 14 -8.43 7.86 7.71
C GLN A 14 -7.76 6.52 7.38
N LEU A 15 -7.80 5.56 8.32
CA LEU A 15 -7.37 4.20 8.02
C LEU A 15 -8.35 3.57 7.02
N SER A 16 -7.82 2.92 5.98
CA SER A 16 -8.64 2.26 4.97
C SER A 16 -7.88 1.09 4.34
N GLY A 17 -8.63 0.06 3.93
CA GLY A 17 -8.11 -1.02 3.09
C GLY A 17 -8.06 -0.68 1.59
N ASP A 18 -8.39 0.57 1.22
CA ASP A 18 -8.44 1.07 -0.16
C ASP A 18 -9.34 0.19 -1.06
N ASN A 19 -9.07 0.17 -2.36
CA ASN A 19 -9.88 -0.54 -3.35
C ASN A 19 -9.89 -2.07 -3.15
N LYS A 20 -8.78 -2.68 -2.72
CA LYS A 20 -8.70 -4.13 -2.46
C LYS A 20 -9.43 -4.53 -1.20
N GLY A 21 -9.31 -3.71 -0.14
CA GLY A 21 -10.06 -3.89 1.09
C GLY A 21 -11.56 -3.81 0.84
N TYR A 22 -12.02 -2.82 0.05
CA TYR A 22 -13.43 -2.77 -0.37
C TYR A 22 -13.85 -4.02 -1.15
N ALA A 23 -13.02 -4.49 -2.09
CA ALA A 23 -13.33 -5.68 -2.88
C ALA A 23 -13.51 -6.92 -2.00
N GLY A 24 -12.64 -7.11 -1.00
CA GLY A 24 -12.74 -8.18 0.00
C GLY A 24 -14.01 -8.06 0.83
N TYR A 25 -14.20 -6.92 1.48
CA TYR A 25 -15.39 -6.59 2.27
C TYR A 25 -16.69 -6.85 1.49
N ARG A 26 -16.79 -6.34 0.26
CA ARG A 26 -17.98 -6.54 -0.56
C ARG A 26 -18.20 -8.01 -0.92
N PHE A 27 -17.14 -8.79 -1.15
CA PHE A 27 -17.28 -10.21 -1.47
C PHE A 27 -17.75 -11.01 -0.24
N GLU A 28 -17.25 -10.68 0.94
CA GLU A 28 -17.67 -11.33 2.21
C GLU A 28 -19.16 -11.11 2.49
N GLN A 29 -19.68 -9.93 2.17
CA GLN A 29 -21.10 -9.62 2.29
C GLN A 29 -22.03 -10.54 1.48
N ASP A 30 -21.58 -11.13 0.36
CA ASP A 30 -22.42 -12.08 -0.40
C ASP A 30 -22.71 -13.38 0.38
N PHE A 31 -21.95 -13.65 1.45
CA PHE A 31 -22.02 -14.89 2.20
C PHE A 31 -22.43 -14.72 3.65
N THR A 32 -22.63 -13.50 4.16
CA THR A 32 -22.93 -13.25 5.59
C THR A 32 -24.07 -14.13 6.14
N ASP A 33 -25.15 -14.32 5.37
CA ASP A 33 -26.29 -15.14 5.78
C ASP A 33 -26.07 -16.66 5.64
N MET A 34 -25.17 -17.08 4.74
CA MET A 34 -24.95 -18.50 4.41
C MET A 34 -23.74 -19.11 5.11
N ASN A 35 -22.68 -18.31 5.24
CA ASN A 35 -21.40 -18.66 5.85
C ASN A 35 -20.74 -17.38 6.40
N PRO A 36 -21.05 -16.99 7.64
CA PRO A 36 -20.47 -15.79 8.25
C PRO A 36 -18.95 -15.86 8.45
N ASP A 37 -18.35 -17.05 8.34
CA ASP A 37 -16.90 -17.27 8.43
C ASP A 37 -16.20 -17.20 7.06
N PHE A 38 -16.93 -16.84 5.98
CA PHE A 38 -16.33 -16.69 4.65
C PHE A 38 -15.37 -15.49 4.62
N LEU A 39 -14.16 -15.72 4.11
CA LEU A 39 -13.10 -14.72 3.99
C LEU A 39 -12.73 -14.53 2.52
N ALA A 40 -12.61 -13.29 2.07
CA ALA A 40 -12.18 -12.95 0.71
C ALA A 40 -10.96 -12.01 0.70
N GLY A 41 -9.80 -12.59 0.41
CA GLY A 41 -8.56 -11.83 0.25
C GLY A 41 -8.31 -11.39 -1.20
N PHE A 42 -8.06 -10.10 -1.41
CA PHE A 42 -7.57 -9.55 -2.68
C PHE A 42 -6.10 -9.20 -2.53
N MET A 43 -5.23 -10.07 -3.06
CA MET A 43 -3.78 -9.94 -2.92
C MET A 43 -3.16 -9.10 -4.04
N GLN A 44 -2.00 -8.53 -3.73
CA GLN A 44 -1.13 -7.89 -4.71
C GLN A 44 -0.44 -8.91 -5.62
N ALA A 45 -0.01 -8.47 -6.80
CA ALA A 45 0.60 -9.29 -7.83
C ALA A 45 1.81 -8.56 -8.46
N ASP A 46 1.77 -8.25 -9.76
CA ASP A 46 2.73 -7.44 -10.51
C ASP A 46 2.13 -6.08 -10.87
N GLU A 47 1.82 -5.28 -9.85
CA GLU A 47 1.18 -3.96 -9.96
C GLU A 47 2.12 -2.76 -9.95
N GLY A 48 3.44 -2.95 -9.97
CA GLY A 48 4.41 -1.87 -9.79
C GLY A 48 4.24 -0.69 -10.76
N ASP A 49 3.63 -0.90 -11.92
CA ASP A 49 3.34 0.11 -12.95
C ASP A 49 1.84 0.22 -13.28
N ALA A 50 0.95 -0.14 -12.34
CA ALA A 50 -0.48 -0.23 -12.59
C ALA A 50 -1.33 0.57 -11.57
N SER A 51 -1.86 1.71 -12.01
CA SER A 51 -2.73 2.57 -11.21
C SER A 51 -4.22 2.19 -11.28
N PRO A 52 -4.99 2.31 -10.17
CA PRO A 52 -6.46 2.20 -10.19
C PRO A 52 -7.17 3.43 -10.77
N ASN A 53 -6.43 4.54 -10.99
CA ASN A 53 -6.96 5.84 -11.37
C ASN A 53 -7.06 5.99 -12.91
N LEU A 54 -8.21 5.61 -13.47
CA LEU A 54 -8.39 5.41 -14.92
C LEU A 54 -8.34 6.68 -15.79
N PHE A 55 -8.55 7.87 -15.21
CA PHE A 55 -8.61 9.15 -15.94
C PHE A 55 -7.36 10.01 -15.75
N ILE A 56 -6.25 9.39 -15.33
CA ILE A 56 -5.02 10.10 -14.96
C ILE A 56 -4.15 10.48 -16.17
N VAL A 57 -4.30 9.76 -17.28
CA VAL A 57 -3.45 9.89 -18.48
C VAL A 57 -3.58 11.22 -19.23
N ASP A 58 -4.72 11.90 -19.07
CA ASP A 58 -5.01 13.16 -19.76
C ASP A 58 -4.71 14.39 -18.89
N LEU A 59 -4.25 14.18 -17.65
CA LEU A 59 -3.95 15.27 -16.71
C LEU A 59 -2.57 15.86 -16.97
N SER A 60 -2.48 17.18 -16.92
CA SER A 60 -1.18 17.88 -16.93
C SER A 60 -0.42 17.67 -15.63
N GLU A 61 0.91 17.86 -15.65
CA GLU A 61 1.74 17.84 -14.44
C GLU A 61 1.25 18.81 -13.36
N ALA A 62 0.68 19.95 -13.75
CA ALA A 62 0.15 20.93 -12.80
C ALA A 62 -1.13 20.41 -12.11
N GLU A 63 -1.97 19.65 -12.82
CA GLU A 63 -3.15 19.02 -12.25
C GLU A 63 -2.77 17.84 -11.34
N LEU A 64 -1.83 16.99 -11.77
CA LEU A 64 -1.35 15.86 -10.95
C LEU A 64 -0.71 16.30 -9.63
N ARG A 65 -0.12 17.49 -9.58
CA ARG A 65 0.51 18.06 -8.38
C ARG A 65 -0.46 18.83 -7.48
N ASN A 66 -1.54 19.35 -8.06
CA ASN A 66 -2.54 20.08 -7.32
C ASN A 66 -3.65 19.11 -6.87
N LEU A 67 -3.55 18.66 -5.62
CA LEU A 67 -4.53 17.75 -5.03
C LEU A 67 -5.96 18.33 -5.05
N ASP A 68 -6.11 19.65 -5.07
CA ASP A 68 -7.40 20.33 -5.13
C ASP A 68 -7.90 20.59 -6.56
N SER A 69 -7.13 20.19 -7.58
CA SER A 69 -7.56 20.33 -8.97
C SER A 69 -8.73 19.40 -9.28
N ASP A 70 -9.65 19.89 -10.11
CA ASP A 70 -10.82 19.12 -10.55
C ASP A 70 -10.40 17.81 -11.22
N GLY A 71 -9.36 17.87 -12.07
CA GLY A 71 -8.79 16.69 -12.72
C GLY A 71 -8.26 15.66 -11.73
N PHE A 72 -7.49 16.08 -10.71
CA PHE A 72 -6.96 15.16 -9.70
C PHE A 72 -8.06 14.54 -8.84
N GLN A 73 -9.05 15.33 -8.41
CA GLN A 73 -10.16 14.85 -7.58
C GLN A 73 -11.00 13.78 -8.29
N HIS A 74 -11.19 13.91 -9.60
CA HIS A 74 -12.04 13.01 -10.40
C HIS A 74 -11.27 11.96 -11.22
N ARG A 75 -9.96 11.79 -10.96
CA ARG A 75 -9.07 10.90 -11.74
C ARG A 75 -9.44 9.41 -11.71
N ALA A 76 -10.33 8.99 -10.81
CA ALA A 76 -10.88 7.63 -10.75
C ALA A 76 -12.41 7.54 -11.01
N GLY A 77 -13.07 8.68 -11.27
CA GLY A 77 -14.49 8.77 -11.67
C GLY A 77 -15.52 8.83 -10.53
N GLY A 78 -15.09 8.77 -9.27
CA GLY A 78 -15.93 9.01 -8.10
C GLY A 78 -15.98 10.48 -7.70
N ARG A 79 -16.94 10.84 -6.83
CA ARG A 79 -17.07 12.21 -6.28
C ARG A 79 -16.13 12.47 -5.10
N THR A 80 -15.63 11.41 -4.50
CA THR A 80 -14.72 11.42 -3.34
C THR A 80 -13.71 10.28 -3.48
N GLU A 81 -12.60 10.35 -2.75
CA GLU A 81 -11.62 9.26 -2.72
C GLU A 81 -12.19 7.90 -2.27
N ALA A 82 -13.09 7.88 -1.29
CA ALA A 82 -13.74 6.64 -0.88
C ALA A 82 -14.63 6.06 -1.99
N GLU A 83 -15.23 6.92 -2.82
CA GLU A 83 -15.97 6.47 -4.01
C GLU A 83 -15.03 5.99 -5.11
N ASN A 84 -13.87 6.63 -5.29
CA ASN A 84 -12.83 6.15 -6.21
C ASN A 84 -12.40 4.72 -5.84
N ALA A 85 -12.09 4.49 -4.55
CA ALA A 85 -11.73 3.17 -4.03
C ALA A 85 -12.89 2.16 -4.15
N LEU A 86 -14.13 2.57 -3.88
CA LEU A 86 -15.32 1.75 -4.09
C LEU A 86 -15.44 1.32 -5.56
N ILE A 87 -15.34 2.26 -6.50
CA ILE A 87 -15.51 1.98 -7.94
C ILE A 87 -14.41 1.02 -8.43
N ALA A 88 -13.15 1.26 -8.06
CA ALA A 88 -12.03 0.40 -8.42
C ALA A 88 -12.17 -1.00 -7.76
N GLY A 89 -12.53 -1.04 -6.48
CA GLY A 89 -12.73 -2.27 -5.73
C GLY A 89 -13.92 -3.10 -6.23
N TYR A 90 -15.04 -2.45 -6.57
CA TYR A 90 -16.21 -3.13 -7.11
C TYR A 90 -15.90 -3.83 -8.44
N LYS A 91 -15.08 -3.24 -9.30
CA LYS A 91 -14.62 -3.89 -10.55
C LYS A 91 -13.81 -5.17 -10.26
N GLN A 92 -12.94 -5.12 -9.25
CA GLN A 92 -12.17 -6.28 -8.80
C GLN A 92 -13.09 -7.36 -8.21
N TYR A 93 -13.97 -6.99 -7.27
CA TYR A 93 -14.99 -7.87 -6.67
C TYR A 93 -15.84 -8.55 -7.75
N ARG A 94 -16.43 -7.77 -8.66
CA ARG A 94 -17.31 -8.31 -9.70
C ARG A 94 -16.61 -9.37 -10.54
N ARG A 95 -15.36 -9.09 -10.95
CA ARG A 95 -14.61 -10.06 -11.73
C ARG A 95 -14.24 -11.30 -10.92
N ALA A 96 -13.85 -11.14 -9.66
CA ALA A 96 -13.56 -12.24 -8.77
C ALA A 96 -14.79 -13.12 -8.51
N ARG A 97 -15.97 -12.51 -8.30
CA ARG A 97 -17.24 -13.22 -8.12
C ARG A 97 -17.59 -14.04 -9.35
N ASP A 98 -17.53 -13.44 -10.53
CA ASP A 98 -17.80 -14.16 -11.79
C ASP A 98 -16.87 -15.36 -11.97
N LEU A 99 -15.59 -15.22 -11.58
CA LEU A 99 -14.60 -16.30 -11.66
C LEU A 99 -14.83 -17.39 -10.60
N TYR A 100 -15.21 -17.00 -9.38
CA TYR A 100 -15.53 -17.92 -8.28
C TYR A 100 -16.72 -18.80 -8.63
N ASP A 101 -17.80 -18.20 -9.15
CA ASP A 101 -19.03 -18.93 -9.52
C ASP A 101 -18.83 -19.85 -10.72
N ALA A 102 -17.94 -19.47 -11.64
CA ALA A 102 -17.61 -20.26 -12.84
C ALA A 102 -16.45 -21.26 -12.64
N ALA A 103 -15.90 -21.38 -11.43
CA ALA A 103 -14.74 -22.20 -11.17
C ALA A 103 -15.07 -23.71 -11.23
N GLU A 104 -14.63 -24.38 -12.31
CA GLU A 104 -14.82 -25.83 -12.49
C GLU A 104 -13.53 -26.65 -12.35
N LYS A 105 -12.37 -25.98 -12.37
CA LYS A 105 -11.05 -26.63 -12.39
C LYS A 105 -10.48 -26.74 -10.99
N PRO A 106 -10.39 -27.95 -10.38
CA PRO A 106 -9.73 -28.11 -9.10
C PRO A 106 -8.22 -27.96 -9.25
N LEU A 107 -7.57 -27.45 -8.20
CA LEU A 107 -6.12 -27.58 -8.06
C LEU A 107 -5.78 -29.04 -7.77
N VAL A 108 -4.85 -29.61 -8.54
CA VAL A 108 -4.47 -31.04 -8.44
C VAL A 108 -2.98 -31.18 -8.17
N GLY A 109 -2.62 -32.06 -7.24
CA GLY A 109 -1.22 -32.29 -6.84
C GLY A 109 -0.98 -32.05 -5.35
N GLY A 110 0.29 -32.08 -4.95
CA GLY A 110 0.71 -31.88 -3.56
C GLY A 110 0.91 -30.41 -3.20
N VAL A 111 1.30 -30.18 -1.94
CA VAL A 111 1.79 -28.87 -1.49
C VAL A 111 3.31 -28.94 -1.35
N GLY A 112 4.01 -27.95 -1.88
CA GLY A 112 5.46 -27.83 -1.79
C GLY A 112 5.88 -26.38 -1.52
N HIS A 113 7.09 -26.18 -0.99
CA HIS A 113 7.64 -24.84 -0.85
C HIS A 113 9.17 -24.85 -0.82
N ARG A 114 9.77 -23.75 -1.28
CA ARG A 114 11.17 -23.39 -1.01
C ARG A 114 11.24 -21.94 -0.58
N SER A 115 12.07 -21.66 0.40
CA SER A 115 12.38 -20.29 0.81
C SER A 115 13.84 -20.19 1.20
N ILE A 116 14.43 -19.04 0.90
CA ILE A 116 15.84 -18.76 1.15
C ILE A 116 16.01 -17.27 1.46
N LEU A 117 16.91 -16.97 2.39
CA LEU A 117 17.42 -15.62 2.61
C LEU A 117 18.64 -15.43 1.73
N VAL A 118 18.62 -14.41 0.88
CA VAL A 118 19.68 -14.10 -0.08
C VAL A 118 20.19 -12.71 0.21
N ASP A 119 21.51 -12.55 0.41
CA ASP A 119 22.15 -11.24 0.32
C ASP A 119 22.06 -10.78 -1.14
N PHE A 120 21.03 -9.98 -1.43
CA PHE A 120 20.68 -9.64 -2.80
C PHE A 120 21.69 -8.67 -3.41
N SER A 121 22.34 -7.85 -2.57
CA SER A 121 23.33 -6.86 -3.00
C SER A 121 24.60 -7.49 -3.60
N SER A 122 24.83 -8.79 -3.41
CA SER A 122 26.00 -9.51 -3.91
C SER A 122 25.70 -10.50 -5.05
N VAL A 123 24.45 -10.58 -5.52
CA VAL A 123 24.04 -11.52 -6.57
C VAL A 123 24.67 -11.14 -7.91
N GLN A 124 25.38 -12.08 -8.52
CA GLN A 124 25.86 -11.99 -9.90
C GLN A 124 24.93 -12.78 -10.83
N VAL A 125 24.74 -12.28 -12.04
CA VAL A 125 23.92 -12.89 -13.07
C VAL A 125 24.83 -13.70 -14.00
N ASP A 126 24.68 -15.03 -13.98
CA ASP A 126 25.53 -15.97 -14.70
C ASP A 126 25.23 -15.96 -16.21
N ALA A 127 23.95 -15.83 -16.58
CA ALA A 127 23.46 -15.93 -17.95
C ALA A 127 22.37 -14.88 -18.21
N PRO A 128 22.74 -13.60 -18.39
CA PRO A 128 21.77 -12.55 -18.69
C PRO A 128 21.10 -12.79 -20.04
N ARG A 129 19.91 -12.23 -20.24
CA ARG A 129 19.27 -12.21 -21.57
C ARG A 129 20.11 -11.40 -22.56
N ASP A 130 19.80 -11.58 -23.84
CA ASP A 130 20.39 -10.73 -24.87
C ASP A 130 19.76 -9.33 -24.82
N TYR A 131 20.59 -8.32 -24.59
CA TYR A 131 20.19 -6.92 -24.51
C TYR A 131 20.81 -6.12 -25.66
N PRO A 132 20.14 -5.07 -26.16
CA PRO A 132 20.75 -4.12 -27.06
C PRO A 132 22.08 -3.61 -26.49
N ALA A 133 23.09 -3.42 -27.35
CA ALA A 133 24.43 -3.00 -26.93
C ALA A 133 24.44 -1.73 -26.06
N ALA A 134 23.47 -0.82 -26.25
CA ALA A 134 23.33 0.40 -25.46
C ALA A 134 22.88 0.18 -24.00
N LEU A 135 22.36 -1.01 -23.66
CA LEU A 135 21.90 -1.37 -22.31
C LEU A 135 22.85 -2.35 -21.61
N GLN A 136 23.83 -2.89 -22.33
CA GLN A 136 24.83 -3.80 -21.76
C GLN A 136 25.80 -3.02 -20.86
N PRO A 137 26.35 -3.65 -19.81
CA PRO A 137 27.33 -3.01 -18.96
C PRO A 137 28.69 -2.92 -19.67
N ASP A 138 29.41 -1.81 -19.49
CA ASP A 138 30.70 -1.56 -20.16
C ASP A 138 31.80 -2.57 -19.76
N ASP A 139 31.75 -3.07 -18.53
CA ASP A 139 32.68 -4.05 -17.99
C ASP A 139 32.26 -5.52 -18.24
N GLY A 140 31.09 -5.73 -18.86
CA GLY A 140 30.50 -7.05 -19.09
C GLY A 140 30.01 -7.76 -17.82
N VAL A 141 29.93 -7.06 -16.68
CA VAL A 141 29.48 -7.63 -15.40
C VAL A 141 28.01 -7.32 -15.17
N TYR A 142 27.22 -8.38 -15.04
CA TYR A 142 25.80 -8.30 -14.74
C TYR A 142 25.62 -8.69 -13.27
N ALA A 143 25.28 -7.74 -12.42
CA ALA A 143 25.14 -7.97 -10.99
C ALA A 143 24.13 -7.01 -10.37
N ALA A 144 23.54 -7.43 -9.25
CA ALA A 144 22.87 -6.53 -8.33
C ALA A 144 23.89 -5.58 -7.68
N CYS A 145 23.38 -4.47 -7.16
CA CYS A 145 24.15 -3.40 -6.53
C CYS A 145 23.91 -3.31 -5.03
N THR A 146 24.77 -2.61 -4.31
CA THR A 146 24.40 -2.03 -3.01
C THR A 146 23.19 -1.11 -3.19
N SER A 147 22.18 -1.19 -2.32
CA SER A 147 20.90 -0.51 -2.55
C SER A 147 20.98 1.02 -2.66
N ALA A 148 20.35 1.62 -3.67
CA ALA A 148 20.24 3.07 -3.83
C ALA A 148 18.97 3.56 -4.54
N LEU A 149 18.44 4.73 -4.14
CA LEU A 149 17.37 5.44 -4.84
C LEU A 149 17.91 6.58 -5.70
N GLY A 150 17.31 6.72 -6.89
CA GLY A 150 17.61 7.77 -7.85
C GLY A 150 16.78 9.04 -7.63
N VAL A 151 17.11 10.11 -8.36
CA VAL A 151 16.40 11.40 -8.27
C VAL A 151 14.88 11.26 -8.49
N SER A 152 14.47 10.46 -9.48
CA SER A 152 13.05 10.32 -9.83
C SER A 152 12.20 9.58 -8.80
N PHE A 153 12.80 8.95 -7.78
CA PHE A 153 12.06 8.49 -6.60
C PHE A 153 11.35 9.68 -5.91
N ALA A 154 12.02 10.83 -5.80
CA ALA A 154 11.41 12.03 -5.23
C ALA A 154 10.41 12.71 -6.18
N GLY A 155 10.23 12.19 -7.41
CA GLY A 155 9.24 12.70 -8.36
C GLY A 155 7.84 12.15 -8.09
N GLY A 156 7.76 11.03 -7.38
CA GLY A 156 6.53 10.24 -7.29
C GLY A 156 6.05 9.76 -8.65
N ALA A 157 4.92 9.06 -8.65
CA ALA A 157 4.22 8.64 -9.87
C ALA A 157 2.93 9.45 -10.04
N GLU A 158 2.11 9.09 -11.02
CA GLU A 158 0.84 9.77 -11.29
C GLU A 158 -0.11 9.69 -10.09
N ASP A 159 -0.07 8.58 -9.33
CA ASP A 159 -0.91 8.37 -8.14
C ASP A 159 -0.59 9.32 -6.97
N GLY A 160 0.59 9.94 -6.98
CA GLY A 160 1.05 10.88 -5.97
C GLY A 160 2.36 11.54 -6.36
N ARG A 161 2.28 12.77 -6.90
CA ARG A 161 3.44 13.53 -7.36
C ARG A 161 4.27 14.07 -6.18
N GLY A 162 5.57 13.77 -6.20
CA GLY A 162 6.60 14.31 -5.31
C GLY A 162 7.30 15.54 -5.92
N PRO A 163 8.21 16.23 -5.20
CA PRO A 163 8.74 17.54 -5.61
C PRO A 163 9.60 17.57 -6.89
N THR A 164 10.18 16.44 -7.32
CA THR A 164 11.01 16.40 -8.54
C THR A 164 10.20 15.89 -9.75
N ALA A 165 10.89 15.47 -10.81
CA ALA A 165 10.30 14.89 -12.01
C ALA A 165 10.85 13.48 -12.28
N GLU A 166 10.02 12.68 -12.92
CA GLU A 166 10.39 11.37 -13.45
C GLU A 166 11.31 11.48 -14.67
N GLY A 167 12.04 10.40 -14.95
CA GLY A 167 12.82 10.26 -16.18
C GLY A 167 14.25 10.79 -16.10
N GLN A 168 14.74 11.17 -14.91
CA GLN A 168 16.05 11.79 -14.79
C GLN A 168 17.15 10.74 -14.80
N THR A 169 18.03 10.84 -15.79
CA THR A 169 19.19 9.96 -15.97
C THR A 169 20.50 10.71 -15.74
N CYS A 170 21.59 9.97 -15.68
CA CYS A 170 22.93 10.55 -15.65
C CYS A 170 23.29 11.44 -16.86
N ALA A 171 22.55 11.36 -17.96
CA ALA A 171 22.77 12.16 -19.15
C ALA A 171 22.09 13.55 -19.08
N ASP A 172 21.04 13.69 -18.28
CA ASP A 172 20.14 14.86 -18.30
C ASP A 172 19.70 15.36 -16.91
N VAL A 173 20.18 14.75 -15.83
CA VAL A 173 19.94 15.23 -14.46
C VAL A 173 20.40 16.67 -14.29
N THR A 174 19.53 17.50 -13.71
CA THR A 174 19.85 18.89 -13.37
C THR A 174 20.84 18.98 -12.19
N ASP A 175 21.12 20.18 -11.69
CA ASP A 175 22.02 20.37 -10.55
C ASP A 175 21.56 19.53 -9.33
N LEU A 176 22.34 18.50 -8.99
CA LEU A 176 22.03 17.59 -7.88
C LEU A 176 21.94 18.33 -6.55
N ASN A 177 22.73 19.40 -6.33
CA ASN A 177 22.64 20.14 -5.08
C ASN A 177 21.31 20.88 -4.96
N ALA A 178 20.83 21.46 -6.07
CA ALA A 178 19.51 22.12 -6.11
C ALA A 178 18.37 21.10 -5.92
N ILE A 179 18.52 19.89 -6.46
CA ILE A 179 17.57 18.79 -6.23
C ILE A 179 17.55 18.40 -4.75
N VAL A 180 18.72 18.23 -4.12
CA VAL A 180 18.81 17.90 -2.69
C VAL A 180 18.14 18.99 -1.85
N GLU A 181 18.46 20.27 -2.11
CA GLU A 181 17.84 21.40 -1.41
C GLU A 181 16.31 21.41 -1.58
N LEU A 182 15.81 21.20 -2.80
CA LEU A 182 14.37 21.12 -3.07
C LEU A 182 13.70 19.98 -2.28
N ILE A 183 14.33 18.80 -2.24
CA ILE A 183 13.82 17.64 -1.50
C ILE A 183 13.83 17.95 0.00
N GLU A 184 14.94 18.47 0.54
CA GLU A 184 15.05 18.83 1.96
C GLU A 184 13.99 19.85 2.38
N GLU A 185 13.74 20.90 1.57
CA GLU A 185 12.69 21.89 1.81
C GLU A 185 11.28 21.28 1.81
N ASN A 186 10.97 20.44 0.81
CA ASN A 186 9.63 19.84 0.69
C ASN A 186 9.36 18.79 1.77
N PHE A 187 10.36 17.98 2.15
CA PHE A 187 10.20 17.02 3.23
C PHE A 187 10.21 17.65 4.62
N ALA A 188 10.93 18.77 4.81
CA ALA A 188 10.84 19.58 6.03
C ALA A 188 9.47 20.25 6.17
N ALA A 189 8.80 20.59 5.06
CA ALA A 189 7.46 21.16 5.05
C ALA A 189 6.32 20.12 5.16
N GLY A 190 6.50 18.91 4.61
CA GLY A 190 5.45 17.89 4.49
C GLY A 190 5.37 16.85 5.62
N SER A 191 6.38 16.75 6.48
CA SER A 191 6.37 15.84 7.63
C SER A 191 6.53 16.64 8.91
N ALA A 192 5.80 16.27 9.97
CA ALA A 192 5.91 16.83 11.31
C ALA A 192 7.27 16.49 11.98
N GLY A 193 8.39 16.78 11.30
CA GLY A 193 9.76 16.49 11.69
C GLY A 193 10.54 15.73 10.61
N ALA A 194 10.92 16.46 9.55
CA ALA A 194 12.06 16.31 8.62
C ALA A 194 12.64 14.90 8.30
N ILE A 195 12.95 14.66 7.01
CA ILE A 195 14.05 13.73 6.67
C ILE A 195 15.27 14.15 7.49
N PRO A 196 15.86 13.27 8.32
CA PRO A 196 17.03 13.63 9.10
C PRO A 196 18.16 14.15 8.20
N PRO A 197 18.77 15.32 8.50
CA PRO A 197 19.84 15.88 7.66
C PRO A 197 20.97 14.88 7.41
N GLY A 198 21.36 14.69 6.14
CA GLY A 198 22.39 13.72 5.75
C GLY A 198 21.88 12.32 5.36
N LEU A 199 20.55 12.11 5.26
CA LEU A 199 19.96 10.95 4.59
C LEU A 199 20.06 11.05 3.06
N ILE A 200 19.98 12.29 2.55
CA ILE A 200 20.11 12.62 1.14
C ILE A 200 21.58 13.01 0.89
N VAL A 201 22.22 12.33 -0.05
CA VAL A 201 23.61 12.59 -0.41
C VAL A 201 23.69 12.70 -1.92
N PRO A 202 24.25 13.79 -2.50
CA PRO A 202 24.37 13.96 -3.94
C PRO A 202 25.49 13.05 -4.49
N VAL A 203 25.28 11.73 -4.43
CA VAL A 203 26.20 10.73 -4.95
C VAL A 203 26.34 10.91 -6.45
N GLY A 204 25.23 11.10 -7.16
CA GLY A 204 25.22 11.24 -8.61
C GLY A 204 25.62 9.96 -9.31
N CYS A 205 26.35 10.09 -10.40
CA CYS A 205 26.62 8.99 -11.34
C CYS A 205 28.07 8.55 -11.42
N ASN A 206 29.00 9.49 -11.25
CA ASN A 206 30.43 9.27 -11.45
C ASN A 206 31.18 9.86 -10.26
N ASN A 207 30.95 9.30 -9.07
CA ASN A 207 31.56 9.78 -7.84
C ASN A 207 32.58 8.75 -7.35
N PRO A 208 33.89 8.97 -7.61
CA PRO A 208 34.93 8.01 -7.30
C PRO A 208 34.96 7.55 -5.84
N ALA A 209 34.50 8.39 -4.91
CA ALA A 209 34.43 8.02 -3.49
C ALA A 209 33.34 6.97 -3.23
N PHE A 210 32.20 7.06 -3.92
CA PHE A 210 31.08 6.12 -3.79
C PHE A 210 31.20 4.92 -4.74
N ASP A 211 31.94 5.06 -5.84
CA ASP A 211 32.28 3.94 -6.71
C ASP A 211 33.05 2.86 -5.93
N LEU A 212 33.98 3.29 -5.06
CA LEU A 212 34.70 2.40 -4.13
C LEU A 212 33.80 1.73 -3.08
N LEU A 213 32.58 2.23 -2.89
CA LEU A 213 31.57 1.69 -1.97
C LEU A 213 30.51 0.85 -2.70
N GLY A 214 30.71 0.56 -4.00
CA GLY A 214 29.86 -0.31 -4.78
C GLY A 214 28.68 0.38 -5.47
N TYR A 215 28.68 1.72 -5.58
CA TYR A 215 27.58 2.44 -6.24
C TYR A 215 27.76 2.65 -7.75
N ALA A 216 28.93 2.34 -8.31
CA ALA A 216 29.21 2.50 -9.74
C ALA A 216 28.34 1.62 -10.66
N CYS A 217 27.78 0.51 -10.14
CA CYS A 217 27.00 -0.44 -10.94
C CYS A 217 25.57 0.03 -11.26
N HIS A 218 25.16 1.21 -10.77
CA HIS A 218 23.82 1.77 -10.98
C HIS A 218 23.56 2.35 -12.38
N ALA A 219 24.58 2.39 -13.23
CA ALA A 219 24.49 2.81 -14.63
C ALA A 219 23.85 4.21 -14.77
N GLU A 220 22.72 4.34 -15.47
CA GLU A 220 22.06 5.61 -15.77
C GLU A 220 21.32 6.27 -14.60
N LYS A 221 21.29 5.67 -13.40
CA LYS A 221 20.58 6.24 -12.24
C LYS A 221 21.42 7.33 -11.54
N PRO A 222 20.94 8.58 -11.46
CA PRO A 222 21.57 9.61 -10.63
C PRO A 222 21.18 9.39 -9.16
N ILE A 223 22.11 8.91 -8.35
CA ILE A 223 21.83 8.50 -6.97
C ILE A 223 21.73 9.72 -6.03
N ILE A 224 20.69 9.73 -5.20
CA ILE A 224 20.51 10.71 -4.11
C ILE A 224 20.29 10.08 -2.72
N PHE A 225 19.97 8.78 -2.65
CA PHE A 225 19.89 8.04 -1.38
C PHE A 225 20.76 6.77 -1.44
N PRO A 226 21.97 6.77 -0.87
CA PRO A 226 22.82 5.58 -0.77
C PRO A 226 22.39 4.70 0.41
N LEU A 227 21.27 3.97 0.25
CA LEU A 227 20.57 3.27 1.33
C LEU A 227 21.35 2.13 1.99
N GLY A 228 22.35 1.57 1.29
CA GLY A 228 23.21 0.53 1.83
C GLY A 228 24.27 1.06 2.80
N LEU A 229 24.47 2.38 2.90
CA LEU A 229 25.34 2.97 3.89
C LEU A 229 24.63 3.11 5.25
N PRO A 230 25.35 2.98 6.37
CA PRO A 230 24.79 3.26 7.68
C PRO A 230 24.27 4.69 7.76
N SER A 231 23.08 4.87 8.32
CA SER A 231 22.52 6.21 8.55
C SER A 231 23.36 6.99 9.56
N PRO A 232 23.56 8.32 9.39
CA PRO A 232 24.24 9.16 10.38
C PRO A 232 23.64 9.08 11.80
N PHE A 233 22.33 8.76 11.89
CA PHE A 233 21.59 8.68 13.16
C PHE A 233 21.41 7.24 13.66
N LEU A 234 21.57 6.25 12.77
CA LEU A 234 21.52 4.82 13.08
C LEU A 234 22.78 4.16 12.50
N PRO A 235 23.97 4.43 13.09
CA PRO A 235 25.26 4.07 12.49
C PRO A 235 25.53 2.56 12.43
N THR A 236 24.63 1.74 12.98
CA THR A 236 24.69 0.28 12.95
C THR A 236 23.62 -0.33 12.04
N GLN A 237 22.86 0.47 11.29
CA GLN A 237 21.74 0.01 10.47
C GLN A 237 21.79 0.64 9.07
N SER A 238 21.61 -0.19 8.04
CA SER A 238 21.26 0.27 6.70
C SER A 238 19.80 0.73 6.68
N LEU A 239 19.46 1.60 5.74
CA LEU A 239 18.10 2.11 5.57
C LEU A 239 17.23 1.17 4.73
N GLU A 240 17.88 0.27 3.99
CA GLU A 240 17.26 -0.79 3.20
C GLU A 240 17.81 -2.17 3.63
N PRO A 241 16.97 -3.20 3.77
CA PRO A 241 17.45 -4.57 3.92
C PRO A 241 18.23 -5.02 2.66
N GLN A 242 19.50 -5.43 2.83
CA GLN A 242 20.28 -6.02 1.75
C GLN A 242 19.99 -7.52 1.57
N THR A 243 19.63 -8.19 2.67
CA THR A 243 19.20 -9.59 2.65
C THR A 243 17.67 -9.68 2.53
N VAL A 244 17.20 -10.38 1.50
CA VAL A 244 15.78 -10.53 1.18
C VAL A 244 15.33 -11.98 1.29
N GLN A 245 14.06 -12.20 1.63
CA GLN A 245 13.48 -13.54 1.65
C GLN A 245 12.77 -13.83 0.33
N LEU A 246 13.28 -14.82 -0.42
CA LEU A 246 12.67 -15.33 -1.63
C LEU A 246 11.87 -16.60 -1.31
N GLN A 247 10.72 -16.78 -1.95
CA GLN A 247 9.89 -17.96 -1.71
C GLN A 247 9.07 -18.37 -2.94
N VAL A 248 9.03 -19.68 -3.20
CA VAL A 248 8.13 -20.31 -4.17
C VAL A 248 7.31 -21.36 -3.42
N ILE A 249 5.99 -21.29 -3.51
CA ILE A 249 5.04 -22.24 -2.93
C ILE A 249 4.26 -22.88 -4.06
N THR A 250 4.05 -24.19 -4.02
CA THR A 250 3.12 -24.88 -4.91
C THR A 250 1.92 -25.41 -4.15
N ILE A 251 0.72 -25.22 -4.70
CA ILE A 251 -0.54 -25.79 -4.21
C ILE A 251 -1.18 -26.50 -5.40
N GLY A 252 -1.02 -27.83 -5.46
CA GLY A 252 -1.36 -28.58 -6.65
C GLY A 252 -0.51 -28.13 -7.84
N ASN A 253 -1.19 -27.71 -8.90
CA ASN A 253 -0.63 -27.24 -10.16
C ASN A 253 -0.49 -25.70 -10.24
N LEU A 254 -0.62 -24.99 -9.10
CA LEU A 254 -0.40 -23.55 -8.99
C LEU A 254 0.91 -23.27 -8.24
N ALA A 255 1.77 -22.43 -8.81
CA ALA A 255 2.91 -21.81 -8.15
C ALA A 255 2.59 -20.37 -7.72
N ILE A 256 2.92 -20.04 -6.47
CA ILE A 256 2.89 -18.70 -5.89
C ILE A 256 4.34 -18.25 -5.70
N VAL A 257 4.72 -17.19 -6.37
CA VAL A 257 6.06 -16.58 -6.32
C VAL A 257 6.01 -15.38 -5.40
N ALA A 258 6.42 -15.57 -4.15
CA ALA A 258 6.36 -14.57 -3.08
C ALA A 258 7.68 -13.79 -3.01
N VAL A 259 7.60 -12.50 -3.30
CA VAL A 259 8.76 -11.61 -3.43
C VAL A 259 8.50 -10.25 -2.74
N PRO A 260 9.53 -9.62 -2.12
CA PRO A 260 9.39 -8.37 -1.37
C PRO A 260 9.42 -7.09 -2.24
N TRP A 261 9.09 -7.18 -3.53
CA TRP A 261 9.12 -6.04 -4.45
C TRP A 261 7.74 -5.68 -4.97
N GLU A 262 7.63 -4.42 -5.40
CA GLU A 262 6.60 -3.95 -6.32
C GLU A 262 7.04 -4.24 -7.75
N VAL A 263 6.54 -5.36 -8.26
CA VAL A 263 6.97 -5.92 -9.54
C VAL A 263 6.21 -5.25 -10.68
N THR A 264 6.92 -4.67 -11.66
CA THR A 264 6.25 -4.14 -12.88
C THR A 264 5.64 -5.24 -13.72
N THR A 265 4.67 -4.88 -14.56
CA THR A 265 3.93 -5.79 -15.42
C THR A 265 4.86 -6.69 -16.25
N MET A 266 5.91 -6.13 -16.88
CA MET A 266 6.82 -6.94 -17.69
C MET A 266 7.80 -7.76 -16.86
N SER A 267 8.26 -7.24 -15.71
CA SER A 267 9.05 -8.02 -14.76
C SER A 267 8.29 -9.25 -14.28
N GLY A 268 7.02 -9.09 -13.91
CA GLY A 268 6.14 -10.16 -13.47
C GLY A 268 5.90 -11.21 -14.57
N ARG A 269 5.68 -10.77 -15.81
CA ARG A 269 5.57 -11.68 -16.97
C ARG A 269 6.85 -12.51 -17.16
N ARG A 270 8.03 -11.88 -17.12
CA ARG A 270 9.32 -12.57 -17.30
C ARG A 270 9.56 -13.61 -16.20
N ILE A 271 9.28 -13.26 -14.94
CA ILE A 271 9.44 -14.15 -13.78
C ILE A 271 8.48 -15.33 -13.87
N ARG A 272 7.18 -15.09 -14.14
CA ARG A 272 6.20 -16.17 -14.27
C ARG A 272 6.59 -17.17 -15.36
N THR A 273 7.03 -16.69 -16.52
CA THR A 273 7.49 -17.56 -17.61
C THR A 273 8.68 -18.41 -17.18
N ALA A 274 9.72 -17.82 -16.58
CA ALA A 274 10.90 -18.55 -16.14
C ALA A 274 10.57 -19.63 -15.08
N VAL A 275 9.70 -19.29 -14.11
CA VAL A 275 9.26 -20.24 -13.07
C VAL A 275 8.40 -21.36 -13.66
N LEU A 276 7.49 -21.05 -14.58
CA LEU A 276 6.67 -22.06 -15.27
C LEU A 276 7.54 -22.99 -16.10
N ASP A 277 8.45 -22.45 -16.91
CA ASP A 277 9.36 -23.26 -17.73
C ASP A 277 10.24 -24.17 -16.86
N THR A 278 10.67 -23.67 -15.70
CA THR A 278 11.43 -24.47 -14.72
C THR A 278 10.60 -25.60 -14.10
N LEU A 279 9.29 -25.38 -13.91
CA LEU A 279 8.39 -26.31 -13.22
C LEU A 279 7.47 -27.13 -14.16
N ASP A 280 7.63 -27.01 -15.49
CA ASP A 280 6.77 -27.65 -16.49
C ASP A 280 6.67 -29.18 -16.28
N ASP A 281 7.81 -29.86 -16.17
CA ASP A 281 7.88 -31.31 -15.90
C ASP A 281 7.34 -31.71 -14.50
N ALA A 282 7.08 -30.75 -13.62
CA ALA A 282 6.49 -30.97 -12.30
C ALA A 282 4.95 -30.90 -12.31
N GLY A 283 4.33 -30.62 -13.46
CA GLY A 283 2.88 -30.49 -13.61
C GLY A 283 2.32 -29.19 -13.03
N ILE A 284 3.10 -28.10 -13.06
CA ILE A 284 2.65 -26.77 -12.66
C ILE A 284 2.12 -26.04 -13.90
N ASP A 285 0.84 -25.72 -13.89
CA ASP A 285 0.13 -25.07 -15.01
C ASP A 285 0.01 -23.56 -14.85
N TYR A 286 0.06 -23.07 -13.61
CA TYR A 286 -0.22 -21.68 -13.27
C TYR A 286 0.88 -21.12 -12.39
N ALA A 287 1.28 -19.87 -12.64
CA ALA A 287 2.15 -19.11 -11.76
C ALA A 287 1.57 -17.72 -11.51
N VAL A 288 1.56 -17.30 -10.25
CA VAL A 288 1.16 -15.95 -9.84
C VAL A 288 2.31 -15.30 -9.07
N ILE A 289 2.48 -13.99 -9.27
CA ILE A 289 3.33 -13.18 -8.40
C ILE A 289 2.51 -12.82 -7.18
N SER A 290 3.14 -12.87 -6.01
CA SER A 290 2.68 -12.29 -4.76
C SER A 290 3.73 -11.26 -4.35
N GLY A 291 3.53 -10.01 -4.75
CA GLY A 291 4.37 -8.88 -4.35
C GLY A 291 4.26 -8.58 -2.85
N LEU A 292 5.07 -7.65 -2.35
CA LEU A 292 5.11 -7.21 -0.94
C LEU A 292 5.17 -8.35 0.09
N SER A 293 5.76 -9.48 -0.29
CA SER A 293 5.74 -10.69 0.54
C SER A 293 7.04 -10.81 1.32
N ASN A 294 6.93 -11.13 2.62
CA ASN A 294 8.06 -11.39 3.54
C ASN A 294 8.97 -10.17 3.86
N GLY A 295 8.84 -9.06 3.15
CA GLY A 295 9.59 -7.82 3.34
C GLY A 295 9.19 -6.78 2.28
N PHE A 296 9.93 -5.68 2.24
CA PHE A 296 9.75 -4.62 1.25
C PHE A 296 11.13 -4.09 0.83
N VAL A 297 11.36 -4.02 -0.49
CA VAL A 297 12.57 -3.48 -1.13
C VAL A 297 12.22 -2.70 -2.40
N HIS A 298 11.23 -1.81 -2.28
CA HIS A 298 10.77 -0.92 -3.36
C HIS A 298 10.39 -1.68 -4.64
N TYR A 299 10.76 -1.14 -5.81
CA TYR A 299 10.23 -1.57 -7.10
C TYR A 299 11.19 -2.53 -7.81
N LEU A 300 10.63 -3.32 -8.72
CA LEU A 300 11.40 -4.19 -9.62
C LEU A 300 10.99 -3.93 -11.06
N THR A 301 11.87 -3.26 -11.78
CA THR A 301 11.75 -3.00 -13.22
C THR A 301 12.60 -3.94 -14.05
N THR A 302 12.19 -4.14 -15.30
CA THR A 302 13.07 -4.73 -16.32
C THR A 302 14.24 -3.79 -16.61
N ARG A 303 15.33 -4.31 -17.22
CA ARG A 303 16.47 -3.47 -17.64
C ARG A 303 16.04 -2.32 -18.56
N GLU A 304 15.08 -2.55 -19.45
CA GLU A 304 14.59 -1.57 -20.40
C GLU A 304 13.73 -0.48 -19.74
N GLU A 305 12.90 -0.86 -18.77
CA GLU A 305 12.14 0.08 -17.94
C GLU A 305 13.07 0.89 -17.02
N TYR A 306 14.05 0.23 -16.40
CA TYR A 306 15.08 0.88 -15.58
C TYR A 306 15.77 2.00 -16.35
N SER A 307 16.03 1.82 -17.65
CA SER A 307 16.72 2.81 -18.48
C SER A 307 15.96 4.08 -18.74
N GLN A 308 14.65 4.09 -18.46
CA GLN A 308 13.86 5.31 -18.57
C GLN A 308 13.98 6.16 -17.29
N GLN A 309 14.36 5.56 -16.15
CA GLN A 309 14.41 6.24 -14.85
C GLN A 309 13.11 6.99 -14.49
N TYR A 310 11.96 6.44 -14.88
CA TYR A 310 10.70 6.76 -14.22
C TYR A 310 10.72 6.31 -12.75
N TYR A 311 9.67 6.61 -11.99
CA TYR A 311 9.61 6.41 -10.55
C TYR A 311 10.02 4.99 -10.14
N GLU A 312 9.51 3.97 -10.84
CA GLU A 312 9.81 2.56 -10.57
C GLU A 312 11.27 2.22 -10.89
N GLY A 313 11.84 2.80 -11.95
CA GLY A 313 13.24 2.61 -12.35
C GLY A 313 14.21 3.25 -11.37
N ALA A 314 13.91 4.47 -10.92
CA ALA A 314 14.67 5.13 -9.86
C ALA A 314 14.53 4.42 -8.51
N SER A 315 13.40 3.74 -8.29
CA SER A 315 13.09 2.95 -7.10
C SER A 315 13.51 1.47 -7.20
N THR A 316 14.12 1.04 -8.30
CA THR A 316 14.72 -0.30 -8.40
C THR A 316 16.06 -0.31 -7.69
N VAL A 317 16.04 -0.57 -6.38
CA VAL A 317 17.13 -0.22 -5.46
C VAL A 317 18.41 -1.01 -5.69
N PHE A 318 18.36 -2.24 -6.21
CA PHE A 318 19.56 -3.06 -6.45
C PHE A 318 20.12 -2.91 -7.87
N GLY A 319 19.76 -1.86 -8.59
CA GLY A 319 20.37 -1.50 -9.88
C GLY A 319 19.75 -2.20 -11.11
N PRO A 320 20.34 -1.99 -12.31
CA PRO A 320 19.72 -2.32 -13.59
C PRO A 320 19.47 -3.81 -13.84
N TRP A 321 20.20 -4.68 -13.13
CA TRP A 321 20.13 -6.13 -13.32
C TRP A 321 19.30 -6.85 -12.25
N SER A 322 18.59 -6.10 -11.41
CA SER A 322 17.78 -6.65 -10.31
C SER A 322 16.77 -7.71 -10.77
N GLN A 323 16.09 -7.49 -11.89
CA GLN A 323 15.08 -8.43 -12.40
C GLN A 323 15.71 -9.75 -12.91
N GLU A 324 16.90 -9.70 -13.51
CA GLU A 324 17.63 -10.90 -13.92
C GLU A 324 18.17 -11.66 -12.71
N ALA A 325 18.77 -10.95 -11.76
CA ALA A 325 19.26 -11.51 -10.51
C ALA A 325 18.16 -12.24 -9.73
N LEU A 326 16.97 -11.62 -9.63
CA LEU A 326 15.82 -12.25 -8.99
C LEU A 326 15.33 -13.48 -9.78
N THR A 327 15.22 -13.37 -11.11
CA THR A 327 14.75 -14.49 -11.94
C THR A 327 15.67 -15.70 -11.79
N GLN A 328 16.99 -15.50 -11.84
CA GLN A 328 17.98 -16.57 -11.64
C GLN A 328 17.81 -17.28 -10.29
N GLU A 329 17.64 -16.53 -9.20
CA GLU A 329 17.51 -17.12 -7.87
C GLU A 329 16.14 -17.79 -7.67
N LEU A 330 15.08 -17.30 -8.32
CA LEU A 330 13.77 -17.95 -8.34
C LEU A 330 13.80 -19.25 -9.14
N GLU A 331 14.43 -19.28 -10.31
CA GLU A 331 14.64 -20.52 -11.09
C GLU A 331 15.46 -21.52 -10.28
N ARG A 332 16.50 -21.05 -9.57
CA ARG A 332 17.33 -21.90 -8.70
C ARG A 332 16.49 -22.60 -7.64
N ILE A 333 15.66 -21.87 -6.89
CA ILE A 333 14.82 -22.48 -5.84
C ILE A 333 13.61 -23.24 -6.39
N ALA A 334 13.09 -22.87 -7.57
CA ALA A 334 12.04 -23.62 -8.26
C ALA A 334 12.56 -24.98 -8.74
N LEU A 335 13.77 -25.03 -9.30
CA LEU A 335 14.42 -26.29 -9.67
C LEU A 335 14.65 -27.19 -8.45
N GLN A 336 15.05 -26.62 -7.32
CA GLN A 336 15.22 -27.34 -6.06
C GLN A 336 13.88 -27.85 -5.50
N LEU A 337 12.82 -27.06 -5.64
CA LEU A 337 11.45 -27.48 -5.31
C LEU A 337 11.05 -28.69 -6.14
N ARG A 338 11.20 -28.61 -7.47
CA ARG A 338 10.91 -29.69 -8.43
C ARG A 338 11.67 -30.97 -8.10
N ASN A 339 12.94 -30.85 -7.77
CA ASN A 339 13.81 -32.01 -7.53
C ASN A 339 13.71 -32.59 -6.11
N GLY A 340 12.94 -31.97 -5.21
CA GLY A 340 12.87 -32.39 -3.81
C GLY A 340 14.13 -32.05 -2.98
N GLU A 341 14.99 -31.15 -3.49
CA GLU A 341 16.26 -30.74 -2.88
C GLU A 341 16.07 -29.54 -1.93
N PRO A 342 16.81 -29.40 -0.82
CA PRO A 342 16.76 -28.21 0.02
C PRO A 342 17.08 -26.91 -0.74
N ALA A 343 16.54 -25.79 -0.27
CA ALA A 343 16.85 -24.48 -0.82
C ALA A 343 18.34 -24.14 -0.59
N SER A 344 19.07 -23.77 -1.65
CA SER A 344 20.47 -23.34 -1.56
C SER A 344 20.85 -22.34 -2.65
N SER A 345 21.76 -21.43 -2.32
CA SER A 345 22.29 -20.40 -3.22
C SER A 345 23.72 -20.05 -2.78
N PRO A 346 24.63 -19.69 -3.71
CA PRO A 346 25.93 -19.12 -3.34
C PRO A 346 25.80 -17.78 -2.60
N TYR A 347 24.65 -17.11 -2.70
CA TYR A 347 24.34 -15.83 -2.07
C TYR A 347 23.49 -15.98 -0.79
N ALA A 348 23.33 -17.21 -0.29
CA ALA A 348 22.50 -17.47 0.87
C ALA A 348 23.08 -16.82 2.13
N ASP A 349 22.25 -16.08 2.87
CA ASP A 349 22.58 -15.55 4.19
C ASP A 349 21.58 -16.06 5.26
N PRO A 350 21.69 -17.33 5.68
CA PRO A 350 20.80 -17.90 6.69
C PRO A 350 21.03 -17.34 8.10
N ALA A 351 22.15 -16.65 8.31
CA ALA A 351 22.52 -16.05 9.59
C ALA A 351 21.89 -14.66 9.77
N PHE A 352 21.40 -14.02 8.70
CA PHE A 352 20.77 -12.71 8.75
C PHE A 352 19.65 -12.64 9.81
N ARG A 353 19.70 -11.60 10.63
CA ARG A 353 18.66 -11.24 11.59
C ARG A 353 18.46 -9.74 11.50
N SER A 354 17.23 -9.29 11.25
CA SER A 354 16.91 -7.87 11.33
C SER A 354 17.13 -7.38 12.78
N GLN A 355 18.00 -6.38 12.95
CA GLN A 355 18.34 -5.80 14.26
C GLN A 355 17.62 -4.47 14.52
N LEU A 356 16.42 -4.30 13.96
CA LEU A 356 15.64 -3.07 14.14
C LEU A 356 15.04 -3.02 15.55
N THR A 357 15.36 -1.95 16.28
CA THR A 357 14.64 -1.60 17.51
C THR A 357 13.43 -0.78 17.09
N LEU A 358 12.22 -1.24 17.43
CA LEU A 358 10.99 -0.51 17.13
C LEU A 358 11.03 0.87 17.82
N MET A 359 11.27 1.93 17.04
CA MET A 359 11.18 3.30 17.54
C MET A 359 9.71 3.68 17.66
N ARG A 360 9.14 3.54 18.87
CA ARG A 360 7.81 4.08 19.15
C ARG A 360 7.92 5.57 19.41
N ASN A 361 7.26 6.38 18.60
CA ASN A 361 7.03 7.78 18.95
C ASN A 361 6.27 7.82 20.29
N PRO A 362 6.75 8.61 21.28
CA PRO A 362 6.04 8.73 22.55
C PRO A 362 4.62 9.24 22.28
N MET A 363 3.65 8.74 23.03
CA MET A 363 2.26 9.21 22.94
C MET A 363 2.22 10.68 23.39
N LEU A 364 2.24 11.60 22.43
CA LEU A 364 2.24 13.04 22.70
C LEU A 364 0.85 13.57 23.07
N ALA A 365 -0.22 12.81 22.80
CA ALA A 365 -1.57 13.28 23.02
C ALA A 365 -2.03 12.97 24.45
N ALA A 366 -2.05 14.00 25.30
CA ALA A 366 -3.09 14.05 26.33
C ALA A 366 -4.47 14.06 25.63
N ASP A 367 -5.53 13.64 26.31
CA ASP A 367 -6.91 13.64 25.78
C ASP A 367 -7.41 15.01 25.29
N GLY A 368 -6.62 16.07 25.47
CA GLY A 368 -7.04 17.46 25.38
C GLY A 368 -8.12 17.77 26.40
N THR A 369 -8.83 18.87 26.17
CA THR A 369 -10.03 19.22 26.94
C THR A 369 -11.24 18.89 26.06
N PRO A 370 -12.09 17.90 26.43
CA PRO A 370 -13.34 17.64 25.70
C PRO A 370 -14.34 18.80 25.85
N ALA A 371 -15.31 18.87 24.94
CA ALA A 371 -16.41 19.84 24.92
C ALA A 371 -17.50 19.63 26.00
N GLY A 372 -17.19 18.80 26.99
CA GLY A 372 -18.14 18.21 27.94
C GLY A 372 -17.51 17.01 28.63
N ALA A 373 -18.33 16.10 29.17
CA ALA A 373 -17.85 14.78 29.53
C ALA A 373 -17.52 13.98 28.27
N PHE A 374 -16.54 13.07 28.34
CA PHE A 374 -16.28 12.15 27.24
C PHE A 374 -17.54 11.32 26.93
N GLY A 375 -17.95 11.31 25.67
CA GLY A 375 -19.19 10.70 25.20
C GLY A 375 -20.38 11.67 25.07
N ASP A 376 -20.29 12.90 25.57
CA ASP A 376 -21.34 13.89 25.36
C ASP A 376 -21.50 14.19 23.87
N VAL A 377 -22.74 14.27 23.39
CA VAL A 377 -23.09 14.63 22.01
C VAL A 377 -22.95 16.13 21.84
N THR A 378 -22.02 16.57 21.00
CA THR A 378 -21.75 17.98 20.73
C THR A 378 -22.48 18.49 19.50
N THR A 379 -22.68 17.60 18.52
CA THR A 379 -23.46 17.85 17.31
C THR A 379 -24.46 16.71 17.15
N PRO A 380 -25.76 16.92 17.47
CA PRO A 380 -26.79 15.90 17.35
C PRO A 380 -27.23 15.69 15.89
N PRO A 381 -27.84 14.53 15.56
CA PRO A 381 -28.49 14.34 14.27
C PRO A 381 -29.79 15.16 14.17
N ASP A 382 -30.28 15.35 12.95
CA ASP A 382 -31.66 15.81 12.74
C ASP A 382 -32.65 14.73 13.20
N LEU A 383 -33.85 15.15 13.59
CA LEU A 383 -34.86 14.22 14.11
C LEU A 383 -35.40 13.25 13.06
N GLN A 384 -35.39 13.66 11.78
CA GLN A 384 -35.94 12.90 10.67
C GLN A 384 -35.12 13.12 9.40
N TYR A 385 -34.94 12.05 8.64
CA TYR A 385 -34.35 12.08 7.30
C TYR A 385 -35.29 11.37 6.33
N GLN A 386 -35.51 12.00 5.17
CA GLN A 386 -36.41 11.50 4.14
C GLN A 386 -35.62 10.63 3.15
N LEU A 387 -35.89 9.32 3.11
CA LEU A 387 -35.30 8.44 2.08
C LEU A 387 -35.79 8.88 0.68
N GLY A 388 -34.91 8.75 -0.32
CA GLY A 388 -35.17 9.17 -1.69
C GLY A 388 -33.96 8.97 -2.60
N ASP A 389 -33.97 9.61 -3.77
CA ASP A 389 -32.88 9.52 -4.75
C ASP A 389 -31.62 10.31 -4.35
N GLU A 390 -31.77 11.29 -3.44
CA GLU A 390 -30.65 12.09 -2.95
C GLU A 390 -29.84 11.33 -1.88
N ARG A 391 -28.52 11.47 -1.94
CA ARG A 391 -27.62 10.88 -0.94
C ARG A 391 -27.84 11.57 0.41
N ILE A 392 -28.10 10.77 1.43
CA ILE A 392 -28.21 11.22 2.81
C ILE A 392 -26.89 10.94 3.53
N GLU A 393 -26.38 11.96 4.20
CA GLU A 393 -25.19 11.87 5.05
C GLU A 393 -25.54 12.38 6.44
N ILE A 394 -25.48 11.49 7.42
CA ILE A 394 -25.78 11.78 8.83
C ILE A 394 -24.45 11.98 9.54
N VAL A 395 -24.19 13.21 9.99
CA VAL A 395 -22.95 13.58 10.69
C VAL A 395 -23.28 13.95 12.12
N VAL A 396 -22.63 13.29 13.07
CA VAL A 396 -22.77 13.58 14.50
C VAL A 396 -21.39 13.69 15.14
N GLU A 397 -21.29 14.44 16.22
CA GLU A 397 -20.03 14.64 16.93
C GLU A 397 -20.19 14.36 18.42
N PHE A 398 -19.15 13.76 18.99
CA PHE A 398 -19.04 13.45 20.42
C PHE A 398 -17.78 14.07 20.99
N ALA A 399 -17.84 14.56 22.22
CA ALA A 399 -16.67 14.86 23.02
C ALA A 399 -15.83 13.58 23.21
N ALA A 400 -14.56 13.58 22.77
CA ALA A 400 -13.79 12.34 22.66
C ALA A 400 -12.35 12.45 23.18
N GLY A 401 -11.89 11.38 23.82
CA GLY A 401 -10.48 11.13 24.13
C GLY A 401 -9.70 10.59 22.93
N HIS A 402 -8.38 10.67 22.96
CA HIS A 402 -7.55 10.30 21.81
C HIS A 402 -7.66 8.79 21.50
N PRO A 403 -7.85 8.36 20.24
CA PRO A 403 -8.01 6.94 19.86
C PRO A 403 -6.76 6.07 20.08
N ARG A 404 -5.66 6.63 20.62
CA ARG A 404 -4.45 5.87 20.99
C ARG A 404 -4.53 5.33 22.40
N ASN A 405 -5.46 5.80 23.22
CA ASN A 405 -5.71 5.25 24.56
C ASN A 405 -6.22 3.81 24.48
N ASP A 406 -7.06 3.52 23.47
CA ASP A 406 -7.55 2.19 23.16
C ASP A 406 -7.87 2.12 21.66
N MET A 407 -7.20 1.23 20.95
CA MET A 407 -7.43 1.01 19.51
C MET A 407 -8.69 0.20 19.23
N ARG A 408 -9.36 -0.33 20.26
CA ARG A 408 -10.63 -1.07 20.16
C ARG A 408 -10.53 -2.29 19.23
N LEU A 409 -9.42 -3.03 19.32
CA LEU A 409 -9.21 -4.26 18.55
C LEU A 409 -10.35 -5.26 18.81
N ASP A 410 -10.82 -5.92 17.75
CA ASP A 410 -11.98 -6.83 17.76
C ASP A 410 -13.30 -6.19 18.26
N ALA A 411 -13.35 -4.87 18.30
CA ALA A 411 -14.52 -4.06 18.61
C ALA A 411 -14.64 -2.92 17.59
N SER A 412 -15.34 -1.84 17.94
CA SER A 412 -15.53 -0.69 17.07
C SER A 412 -15.58 0.63 17.84
N LEU A 413 -15.16 1.72 17.19
CA LEU A 413 -15.20 3.11 17.65
C LEU A 413 -16.56 3.77 17.42
N LEU A 414 -17.37 3.26 16.48
CA LEU A 414 -18.71 3.76 16.17
C LEU A 414 -19.69 2.61 15.93
N TYR A 415 -20.98 2.85 16.20
CA TYR A 415 -22.04 1.90 15.93
C TYR A 415 -23.27 2.66 15.43
N VAL A 416 -23.79 2.25 14.28
CA VAL A 416 -25.15 2.64 13.85
C VAL A 416 -26.10 1.56 14.30
N GLU A 417 -27.10 1.92 15.09
CA GLU A 417 -28.03 0.98 15.70
C GLU A 417 -29.46 1.28 15.27
N ARG A 418 -30.21 0.22 14.94
CA ARG A 418 -31.64 0.27 14.60
C ARG A 418 -32.47 -0.27 15.74
N GLN A 419 -33.57 0.40 16.05
CA GLN A 419 -34.55 -0.09 17.00
C GLN A 419 -35.42 -1.19 16.38
N GLN A 420 -35.53 -2.31 17.08
CA GLN A 420 -36.36 -3.45 16.73
C GLN A 420 -37.80 -3.25 17.23
N THR A 421 -38.73 -4.08 16.73
CA THR A 421 -40.15 -4.02 17.11
C THR A 421 -40.42 -4.29 18.60
N ASP A 422 -39.52 -5.00 19.28
CA ASP A 422 -39.57 -5.26 20.72
C ASP A 422 -38.92 -4.16 21.57
N GLY A 423 -38.40 -3.10 20.93
CA GLY A 423 -37.70 -1.98 21.56
C GLY A 423 -36.21 -2.21 21.80
N SER A 424 -35.67 -3.39 21.49
CA SER A 424 -34.22 -3.66 21.54
C SER A 424 -33.47 -2.94 20.42
N TRP A 425 -32.15 -2.83 20.55
CA TRP A 425 -31.28 -2.18 19.56
C TRP A 425 -30.37 -3.21 18.90
N THR A 426 -30.25 -3.14 17.59
CA THR A 426 -29.34 -3.99 16.81
C THR A 426 -28.35 -3.12 16.07
N THR A 427 -27.06 -3.41 16.21
CA THR A 427 -26.02 -2.78 15.40
C THR A 427 -26.18 -3.23 13.94
N ILE A 428 -26.31 -2.26 13.05
CA ILE A 428 -26.37 -2.49 11.61
C ILE A 428 -25.10 -2.07 10.90
N ARG A 429 -24.31 -1.15 11.48
CA ARG A 429 -23.01 -0.72 10.97
C ARG A 429 -22.03 -0.43 12.11
N THR A 430 -20.75 -0.55 11.79
CA THR A 430 -19.57 -0.33 12.62
C THR A 430 -18.51 0.43 11.82
N ASP A 431 -17.42 0.88 12.45
CA ASP A 431 -16.28 1.52 11.76
C ASP A 431 -15.54 0.64 10.73
N ALA A 432 -15.86 -0.65 10.63
CA ALA A 432 -15.39 -1.54 9.57
C ALA A 432 -16.24 -1.45 8.28
N ASP A 433 -17.47 -0.91 8.36
CA ASP A 433 -18.38 -0.83 7.23
C ASP A 433 -18.10 0.40 6.37
N TRP A 434 -18.00 0.19 5.05
CA TRP A 434 -17.54 1.19 4.07
C TRP A 434 -18.28 2.53 4.07
N PHE A 435 -19.56 2.51 4.46
CA PHE A 435 -20.43 3.69 4.47
C PHE A 435 -20.47 4.42 5.81
N THR A 436 -19.58 4.05 6.74
CA THR A 436 -19.35 4.83 7.96
C THR A 436 -17.93 5.36 8.01
N ARG A 437 -17.73 6.47 8.73
CA ARG A 437 -16.41 7.06 8.94
C ARG A 437 -16.25 7.52 10.38
N PHE A 438 -15.06 7.31 10.90
CA PHE A 438 -14.60 7.85 12.17
C PHE A 438 -13.48 8.86 11.92
N GLU A 439 -13.66 10.08 12.40
CA GLU A 439 -12.62 11.11 12.37
C GLU A 439 -12.38 11.62 13.79
N TYR A 440 -11.13 11.52 14.26
CA TYR A 440 -10.72 12.20 15.48
C TYR A 440 -10.19 13.59 15.15
N VAL A 441 -10.93 14.62 15.55
CA VAL A 441 -10.56 16.01 15.29
C VAL A 441 -9.89 16.56 16.55
N ALA A 442 -8.57 16.64 16.48
CA ALA A 442 -7.78 17.31 17.51
C ALA A 442 -7.95 18.82 17.37
N ALA A 443 -8.20 19.47 18.49
CA ALA A 443 -8.50 20.88 18.50
C ALA A 443 -7.23 21.74 18.60
N ALA A 444 -7.27 22.94 18.04
CA ALA A 444 -6.17 23.90 18.17
C ALA A 444 -6.00 24.30 19.64
N LEU A 445 -4.85 23.95 20.23
CA LEU A 445 -4.48 24.39 21.57
C LEU A 445 -4.37 25.92 21.60
N PRO A 446 -4.80 26.62 22.68
CA PRO A 446 -5.25 26.07 23.98
C PRO A 446 -6.78 26.07 24.18
N THR A 447 -7.57 26.48 23.19
CA THR A 447 -9.02 26.75 23.36
C THR A 447 -9.93 25.76 22.64
N GLY A 448 -9.39 24.85 21.85
CA GLY A 448 -10.19 23.89 21.10
C GLY A 448 -10.57 22.65 21.93
N GLU A 449 -11.70 22.05 21.56
CA GLU A 449 -12.22 20.82 22.15
C GLU A 449 -12.11 19.62 21.21
N ASN A 450 -11.55 18.52 21.71
CA ASN A 450 -11.37 17.29 20.91
C ASN A 450 -12.71 16.57 20.73
N HIS A 451 -13.01 16.18 19.49
CA HIS A 451 -14.23 15.47 19.17
C HIS A 451 -13.99 14.28 18.23
N ALA A 452 -14.86 13.28 18.36
CA ALA A 452 -15.04 12.20 17.40
C ALA A 452 -16.20 12.60 16.50
N ARG A 453 -15.91 12.82 15.21
CA ARG A 453 -16.93 12.98 14.18
C ARG A 453 -17.23 11.61 13.60
N VAL A 454 -18.50 11.23 13.64
CA VAL A 454 -19.03 10.03 13.02
C VAL A 454 -19.91 10.43 11.86
N THR A 455 -19.60 9.89 10.70
CA THR A 455 -20.41 10.06 9.48
C THR A 455 -21.00 8.72 9.09
N TRP A 456 -22.31 8.69 8.80
CA TRP A 456 -22.98 7.56 8.17
C TRP A 456 -23.62 8.01 6.85
N ILE A 457 -23.20 7.41 5.75
CA ILE A 457 -23.80 7.57 4.43
C ILE A 457 -24.89 6.51 4.32
N VAL A 458 -26.16 6.92 4.30
CA VAL A 458 -27.29 5.99 4.30
C VAL A 458 -27.36 5.29 2.95
N GLU A 459 -27.24 3.96 2.96
CA GLU A 459 -27.30 3.17 1.74
C GLU A 459 -28.73 3.06 1.20
N PRO A 460 -28.92 2.95 -0.14
CA PRO A 460 -30.25 2.87 -0.76
C PRO A 460 -31.12 1.70 -0.25
N GLU A 461 -30.49 0.61 0.19
CA GLU A 461 -31.16 -0.59 0.70
C GLU A 461 -31.56 -0.47 2.19
N THR A 462 -31.25 0.66 2.84
CA THR A 462 -31.53 0.88 4.27
C THR A 462 -33.02 0.98 4.53
N GLU A 463 -33.54 0.15 5.42
CA GLU A 463 -34.97 0.17 5.75
C GLU A 463 -35.37 1.42 6.54
N PRO A 464 -36.59 1.96 6.34
CA PRO A 464 -37.16 2.96 7.22
C PRO A 464 -37.23 2.49 8.68
N GLY A 465 -37.17 3.43 9.62
CA GLY A 465 -37.29 3.13 11.04
C GLY A 465 -36.55 4.09 11.95
N ILE A 466 -36.40 3.69 13.22
CA ILE A 466 -35.78 4.50 14.27
C ILE A 466 -34.33 4.04 14.47
N TYR A 467 -33.42 5.00 14.48
CA TYR A 467 -31.99 4.81 14.55
C TYR A 467 -31.35 5.66 15.64
N ARG A 468 -30.15 5.27 16.05
CA ARG A 468 -29.24 6.09 16.88
C ARG A 468 -27.79 5.77 16.53
N ILE A 469 -26.89 6.69 16.84
CA ILE A 469 -25.45 6.50 16.68
C ILE A 469 -24.82 6.43 18.05
N ARG A 470 -23.93 5.45 18.25
CA ARG A 470 -23.15 5.28 19.48
C ARG A 470 -21.66 5.38 19.17
N HIS A 471 -20.94 6.20 19.93
CA HIS A 471 -19.49 6.24 19.96
C HIS A 471 -18.97 5.56 21.23
N ALA A 472 -17.87 4.81 21.11
CA ALA A 472 -17.20 4.22 22.25
C ALA A 472 -15.69 4.42 22.14
N GLY A 473 -15.05 4.82 23.25
CA GLY A 473 -13.63 5.14 23.28
C GLY A 473 -13.04 5.05 24.68
N ALA A 474 -11.79 5.49 24.81
CA ALA A 474 -11.08 5.55 26.09
C ALA A 474 -10.42 6.92 26.30
N SER A 475 -10.41 7.35 27.55
CA SER A 475 -9.71 8.52 28.06
C SER A 475 -8.70 8.11 29.13
N GLY A 476 -7.89 9.04 29.61
CA GLY A 476 -7.03 8.86 30.79
C GLY A 476 -7.80 8.53 32.06
N ALA A 477 -9.12 8.77 32.11
CA ALA A 477 -10.00 8.37 33.21
C ALA A 477 -10.60 6.96 33.04
N GLY A 478 -10.46 6.33 31.87
CA GLY A 478 -11.01 5.02 31.54
C GLY A 478 -11.93 5.03 30.31
N PRO A 479 -12.60 3.90 30.03
CA PRO A 479 -13.52 3.76 28.90
C PRO A 479 -14.78 4.60 29.09
N TYR A 480 -15.36 5.06 27.98
CA TYR A 480 -16.62 5.81 27.94
C TYR A 480 -17.44 5.44 26.70
N GLU A 481 -18.72 5.77 26.74
CA GLU A 481 -19.63 5.66 25.60
C GLU A 481 -20.54 6.89 25.51
N GLY A 482 -20.87 7.28 24.29
CA GLY A 482 -21.79 8.36 23.96
C GLY A 482 -22.85 7.84 23.00
N ILE A 483 -24.11 8.23 23.19
CA ILE A 483 -25.23 7.81 22.34
C ILE A 483 -26.05 9.04 21.97
N THR A 484 -26.36 9.21 20.69
CA THR A 484 -27.24 10.29 20.22
C THR A 484 -28.66 10.11 20.73
N ASP A 485 -29.44 11.19 20.70
CA ASP A 485 -30.90 11.05 20.64
C ASP A 485 -31.30 10.23 19.40
N VAL A 486 -32.49 9.63 19.46
CA VAL A 486 -33.02 8.82 18.35
C VAL A 486 -33.49 9.72 17.20
N PHE A 487 -33.34 9.23 15.98
CA PHE A 487 -33.83 9.86 14.77
C PHE A 487 -34.52 8.84 13.86
N GLU A 488 -35.37 9.31 12.96
CA GLU A 488 -36.19 8.46 12.10
C GLU A 488 -35.78 8.59 10.63
N LEU A 489 -35.58 7.45 9.96
CA LEU A 489 -35.52 7.38 8.50
C LEU A 489 -36.94 7.12 7.98
N LEU A 490 -37.50 8.12 7.29
CA LEU A 490 -38.83 8.05 6.70
C LEU A 490 -38.78 7.32 5.34
N PRO A 491 -39.82 6.54 4.99
CA PRO A 491 -39.89 5.86 3.68
C PRO A 491 -39.93 6.87 2.54
N CYS A 492 -39.43 6.48 1.36
CA CYS A 492 -39.53 7.31 0.15
C CYS A 492 -40.96 7.82 -0.06
N ASP A 493 -41.10 9.09 -0.44
CA ASP A 493 -42.38 9.62 -0.87
C ASP A 493 -42.88 8.80 -2.06
N ASP A 494 -44.08 8.23 -1.96
CA ASP A 494 -44.72 7.53 -3.07
C ASP A 494 -44.87 8.53 -4.25
N ALA A 495 -44.04 8.38 -5.29
CA ALA A 495 -44.07 9.20 -6.49
C ALA A 495 -45.26 8.88 -7.42
#